data_AF-A0A6B9TF49-F1
#
_entry.id   AF-A0A6B9TF49-F1
#
_cell.length_a   1.000
_cell.length_b   1.000
_cell.length_c   1.000
_cell.angle_alpha   90.00
_cell.angle_beta   90.00
_cell.angle_gamma   90.00
#
_symmetry.space_group_name_H-M   'P 1'
#
loop_
_entity.id
_entity.type
_entity.pdbx_description
1 polymer ?
#
loop_
_entity_poly.entity_id
_entity_poly.type
_entity_poly.pdbx_seq_one_letter_code
_entity_poly.pdbx_strand_id
1 'polypeptide(L)'
;MDRMTGKLMEFLEELSRALIASGNSVTETERILRSIAGSLGVMVEVSVLPTMLIIKMGGDVSRMSLAAQSPGFIPLHQVTEIYRLIDDVKEGHVDPESALDKLVSIRRSPHRSGRLGMFSGYILLSVGIAFLIQPDLSLITYSSFLSLIAGFLIVMSYGNERLSLIMPVLASFTVSSVAFFMICEGLMTGNLSLLVPPLIYFIPGVTITTGMYELASQELVSGSSRVIYACMLLLLLLFGVLMGMQLNGFPQQEFTAIKITSSFIYSPYLGAVLFATGIYLFLSVRRSDFPWILLVLYTALLGQQIGNLIAGGLLGAFLGALSMTVTARGIEIAGKTSHFVTLYHVLIQESPPRLV
;
A
#
# COMPACT_ATOMS: atom_id res chain seq x y z
N MET A 1 23.56 -27.12 17.27
CA MET A 1 22.09 -26.94 17.34
C MET A 1 21.76 -25.53 17.82
N ASP A 2 22.19 -25.11 19.01
CA ASP A 2 21.94 -23.75 19.57
C ASP A 2 22.21 -22.57 18.63
N ARG A 3 23.36 -22.54 17.95
CA ARG A 3 23.73 -21.42 17.06
C ARG A 3 22.82 -21.30 15.83
N MET A 4 22.37 -22.44 15.30
CA MET A 4 21.47 -22.51 14.14
C MET A 4 20.04 -22.14 14.54
N THR A 5 19.59 -22.55 15.73
CA THR A 5 18.32 -22.15 16.34
C THR A 5 18.27 -20.63 16.55
N GLY A 6 19.35 -20.03 17.05
CA GLY A 6 19.46 -18.58 17.24
C GLY A 6 19.40 -17.81 15.92
N LYS A 7 20.11 -18.26 14.87
CA LYS A 7 20.09 -17.62 13.55
C LYS A 7 18.74 -17.74 12.85
N LEU A 8 18.08 -18.88 12.97
CA LEU A 8 16.71 -19.05 12.48
C LEU A 8 15.75 -18.09 13.19
N MET A 9 15.89 -17.92 14.50
CA MET A 9 15.07 -17.00 15.27
C MET A 9 15.29 -15.54 14.83
N GLU A 10 16.54 -15.09 14.70
CA GLU A 10 16.89 -13.77 14.16
C GLU A 10 16.30 -13.56 12.75
N PHE A 11 16.37 -14.58 11.89
CA PHE A 11 15.79 -14.53 10.55
C PHE A 11 14.27 -14.38 10.58
N LEU A 12 13.56 -15.20 11.37
CA LEU A 12 12.10 -15.14 11.49
C LEU A 12 11.65 -13.79 12.08
N GLU A 13 12.40 -13.24 13.03
CA GLU A 13 12.14 -11.93 13.62
C GLU A 13 12.28 -10.79 12.59
N GLU A 14 13.38 -10.74 11.84
CA GLU A 14 13.59 -9.73 10.79
C GLU A 14 12.62 -9.91 9.61
N LEU A 15 12.27 -11.15 9.27
CA LEU A 15 11.31 -11.45 8.22
C LEU A 15 9.91 -10.97 8.60
N SER A 16 9.49 -11.22 9.85
CA SER A 16 8.21 -10.73 10.38
C SER A 16 8.09 -9.21 10.26
N ARG A 17 9.13 -8.47 10.66
CA ARG A 17 9.20 -7.01 10.51
C ARG A 17 9.03 -6.59 9.05
N ALA A 18 9.71 -7.27 8.13
CA ALA A 18 9.64 -6.97 6.71
C ALA A 18 8.25 -7.27 6.11
N LEU A 19 7.61 -8.37 6.51
CA LEU A 19 6.27 -8.75 6.06
C LEU A 19 5.21 -7.76 6.53
N ILE A 20 5.24 -7.38 7.82
CA ILE A 20 4.31 -6.39 8.39
C ILE A 20 4.50 -5.02 7.74
N ALA A 21 5.74 -4.58 7.54
CA ALA A 21 6.03 -3.31 6.85
C ALA A 21 5.68 -3.35 5.34
N SER A 22 5.53 -4.53 4.76
CA SER A 22 5.02 -4.71 3.39
C SER A 22 3.49 -4.68 3.30
N GLY A 23 2.78 -4.54 4.44
CA GLY A 23 1.32 -4.47 4.51
C GLY A 23 0.61 -5.81 4.69
N ASN A 24 1.36 -6.91 4.98
CA ASN A 24 0.77 -8.22 5.26
C ASN A 24 -0.10 -8.21 6.54
N SER A 25 -1.12 -9.06 6.56
CA SER A 25 -1.86 -9.32 7.80
C SER A 25 -1.02 -10.12 8.80
N VAL A 26 -1.36 -10.03 10.08
CA VAL A 26 -0.73 -10.80 11.16
C VAL A 26 -0.94 -12.29 10.93
N THR A 27 -2.15 -12.70 10.54
CA THR A 27 -2.49 -14.09 10.19
C THR A 27 -1.62 -14.61 9.05
N GLU A 28 -1.43 -13.81 8.00
CA GLU A 28 -0.61 -14.19 6.86
C GLU A 28 0.87 -14.31 7.23
N THR A 29 1.35 -13.37 8.06
CA THR A 29 2.72 -13.36 8.57
C THR A 29 2.98 -14.60 9.43
N GLU A 30 2.09 -14.94 10.37
CA GLU A 30 2.20 -16.16 11.19
C GLU A 30 2.29 -17.42 10.33
N ARG A 31 1.41 -17.53 9.33
CA ARG A 31 1.37 -18.67 8.42
C ARG A 31 2.68 -18.83 7.63
N ILE A 32 3.25 -17.73 7.14
CA ILE A 32 4.56 -17.74 6.44
C ILE A 32 5.67 -18.22 7.38
N LEU A 33 5.76 -17.65 8.59
CA LEU A 33 6.81 -17.99 9.56
C LEU A 33 6.73 -19.46 10.00
N ARG A 34 5.51 -19.96 10.25
CA ARG A 34 5.27 -21.39 10.56
C ARG A 34 5.62 -22.30 9.39
N SER A 35 5.28 -21.89 8.15
CA SER A 35 5.59 -22.66 6.95
C SER A 35 7.10 -22.79 6.72
N ILE A 36 7.87 -21.72 6.93
CA ILE A 36 9.33 -21.74 6.83
C ILE A 36 9.93 -22.66 7.90
N ALA A 37 9.55 -22.47 9.16
CA ALA A 37 10.07 -23.30 10.25
C ALA A 37 9.75 -24.79 10.03
N GLY A 38 8.52 -25.10 9.58
CA GLY A 38 8.10 -26.45 9.22
C GLY A 38 8.92 -27.06 8.08
N SER A 39 9.26 -26.29 7.04
CA SER A 39 10.11 -26.76 5.93
C SER A 39 11.53 -27.13 6.39
N LEU A 40 11.99 -26.53 7.49
CA LEU A 40 13.29 -26.81 8.12
C LEU A 40 13.20 -27.88 9.22
N GLY A 41 12.02 -28.48 9.44
CA GLY A 41 11.80 -29.49 10.49
C GLY A 41 11.74 -28.93 11.91
N VAL A 42 11.51 -27.63 12.08
CA VAL A 42 11.47 -26.95 13.38
C VAL A 42 10.04 -26.57 13.73
N MET A 43 9.58 -27.01 14.91
CA MET A 43 8.28 -26.61 15.45
C MET A 43 8.40 -25.26 16.16
N VAL A 44 7.59 -24.30 15.72
CA VAL A 44 7.50 -22.96 16.33
C VAL A 44 6.06 -22.62 16.68
N GLU A 45 5.87 -22.02 17.85
CA GLU A 45 4.65 -21.29 18.18
C GLU A 45 4.91 -19.81 17.92
N VAL A 46 4.13 -19.21 17.04
CA VAL A 46 4.28 -17.81 16.63
C VAL A 46 2.98 -17.06 16.92
N SER A 47 3.10 -15.89 17.54
CA SER A 47 2.02 -14.93 17.68
C SER A 47 2.51 -13.55 17.23
N VAL A 48 1.85 -12.99 16.21
CA VAL A 48 2.19 -11.69 15.62
C VAL A 48 1.13 -10.67 16.01
N LEU A 49 1.57 -9.53 16.53
CA LEU A 49 0.77 -8.36 16.79
C LEU A 49 1.37 -7.17 16.03
N PRO A 50 0.62 -6.07 15.80
CA PRO A 50 1.07 -4.90 15.05
C PRO A 50 2.43 -4.32 15.48
N THR A 51 2.77 -4.45 16.76
CA THR A 51 3.97 -3.89 17.39
C THR A 51 4.80 -4.91 18.17
N MET A 52 4.38 -6.18 18.17
CA MET A 52 4.98 -7.23 19.02
C MET A 52 5.00 -8.57 18.28
N LEU A 53 6.09 -9.32 18.46
CA LEU A 53 6.23 -10.67 17.92
C LEU A 53 6.68 -11.59 19.06
N ILE A 54 5.99 -12.71 19.20
CA ILE A 54 6.32 -13.77 20.15
C ILE A 54 6.63 -15.01 19.32
N ILE A 55 7.85 -15.54 19.48
CA ILE A 55 8.25 -16.81 18.89
C ILE A 55 8.73 -17.71 20.03
N LYS A 56 8.15 -18.90 20.11
CA LYS A 56 8.60 -19.94 21.03
C LYS A 56 9.09 -21.14 20.23
N MET A 57 10.32 -21.57 20.54
CA MET A 57 11.03 -22.62 19.84
C MET A 57 11.80 -23.47 20.86
N GLY A 58 11.61 -24.78 20.85
CA GLY A 58 12.37 -25.70 21.73
C GLY A 58 12.17 -25.51 23.24
N GLY A 59 11.10 -24.83 23.68
CA GLY A 59 10.84 -24.51 25.10
C GLY A 59 11.33 -23.12 25.53
N ASP A 60 12.22 -22.51 24.75
CA ASP A 60 12.63 -21.11 24.93
C ASP A 60 11.62 -20.16 24.26
N VAL A 61 11.29 -19.08 24.96
CA VAL A 61 10.41 -18.02 24.46
C VAL A 61 11.27 -16.81 24.14
N SER A 62 11.42 -16.49 22.85
CA SER A 62 11.91 -15.18 22.45
C SER A 62 10.74 -14.22 22.35
N ARG A 63 10.87 -13.11 23.06
CA ARG A 63 9.96 -11.97 22.95
C ARG A 63 10.69 -10.86 22.24
N MET A 64 10.30 -10.58 21.01
CA MET A 64 10.70 -9.36 20.36
C MET A 64 9.70 -8.26 20.73
N SER A 65 10.14 -7.36 21.60
CA SER A 65 9.51 -6.05 21.76
C SER A 65 10.05 -5.14 20.67
N LEU A 66 9.18 -4.35 20.04
CA LEU A 66 9.49 -3.39 18.98
C LEU A 66 9.58 -4.03 17.59
N ALA A 67 8.42 -4.43 17.06
CA ALA A 67 8.15 -4.13 15.65
C ALA A 67 7.91 -2.62 15.58
N ALA A 68 8.99 -1.84 15.58
CA ALA A 68 8.92 -0.44 15.19
C ALA A 68 8.43 -0.45 13.75
N GLN A 69 7.16 -0.12 13.55
CA GLN A 69 6.66 0.21 12.24
C GLN A 69 7.49 1.40 11.76
N SER A 70 8.50 1.17 10.91
CA SER A 70 9.15 2.28 10.24
C SER A 70 8.07 2.96 9.39
N PRO A 71 7.81 4.26 9.60
CA PRO A 71 6.85 4.97 8.80
C PRO A 71 7.37 5.04 7.36
N GLY A 72 6.74 4.31 6.45
CA GLY A 72 7.06 4.33 5.02
C GLY A 72 6.66 3.05 4.28
N PHE A 73 6.41 3.15 2.98
CA PHE A 73 6.18 1.99 2.13
C PHE A 73 7.50 1.30 1.80
N ILE A 74 7.54 -0.03 1.95
CA ILE A 74 8.61 -0.85 1.35
C ILE A 74 8.41 -0.83 -0.18
N PRO A 75 9.43 -0.47 -0.98
CA PRO A 75 9.33 -0.52 -2.43
C PRO A 75 8.96 -1.92 -2.93
N LEU A 76 8.15 -2.02 -3.98
CA LEU A 76 7.57 -3.29 -4.43
C LEU A 76 8.62 -4.33 -4.83
N HIS A 77 9.76 -3.89 -5.36
CA HIS A 77 10.85 -4.82 -5.67
C HIS A 77 11.40 -5.52 -4.42
N GLN A 78 11.49 -4.82 -3.29
CA GLN A 78 11.99 -5.41 -2.04
C GLN A 78 10.99 -6.43 -1.52
N VAL A 79 9.69 -6.10 -1.53
CA VAL A 79 8.62 -7.06 -1.20
C VAL A 79 8.77 -8.31 -2.06
N THR A 80 8.95 -8.12 -3.36
CA THR A 80 9.12 -9.23 -4.30
C THR A 80 10.37 -10.08 -4.02
N GLU A 81 11.48 -9.45 -3.65
CA GLU A 81 12.72 -10.14 -3.29
C GLU A 81 12.62 -10.88 -1.95
N ILE A 82 11.86 -10.34 -0.99
CA ILE A 82 11.55 -11.01 0.28
C ILE A 82 10.78 -12.31 0.02
N TYR A 83 9.75 -12.29 -0.83
CA TYR A 83 9.01 -13.53 -1.13
C TYR A 83 9.84 -14.56 -1.90
N ARG A 84 10.70 -14.13 -2.84
CA ARG A 84 11.64 -15.06 -3.48
C ARG A 84 12.59 -15.69 -2.48
N LEU A 85 13.08 -14.90 -1.52
CA LEU A 85 13.92 -15.42 -0.45
C LEU A 85 13.15 -16.42 0.44
N ILE A 86 11.86 -16.17 0.71
CA ILE A 86 11.00 -17.11 1.44
C ILE A 86 10.94 -18.45 0.72
N ASP A 87 10.71 -18.45 -0.60
CA ASP A 87 10.61 -19.69 -1.37
C ASP A 87 11.96 -20.39 -1.52
N ASP A 88 13.05 -19.64 -1.76
CA ASP A 88 14.42 -20.16 -1.78
C ASP A 88 14.77 -20.88 -0.45
N VAL A 89 14.33 -20.35 0.69
CA VAL A 89 14.54 -20.99 2.00
C VAL A 89 13.67 -22.23 2.15
N LYS A 90 12.40 -22.17 1.76
CA LYS A 90 11.47 -23.31 1.85
C LYS A 90 11.86 -24.50 0.97
N GLU A 91 12.44 -24.22 -0.19
CA GLU A 91 12.95 -25.22 -1.13
C GLU A 91 14.34 -25.76 -0.73
N GLY A 92 14.96 -25.18 0.31
CA GLY A 92 16.28 -25.58 0.79
C GLY A 92 17.44 -25.08 -0.08
N HIS A 93 17.19 -24.10 -0.95
CA HIS A 93 18.23 -23.45 -1.78
C HIS A 93 19.11 -22.50 -0.96
N VAL A 94 18.61 -21.97 0.15
CA VAL A 94 19.32 -21.01 1.01
C VAL A 94 19.13 -21.39 2.49
N ASP A 95 20.23 -21.46 3.24
CA ASP A 95 20.19 -21.70 4.68
C ASP A 95 19.75 -20.44 5.46
N PRO A 96 19.21 -20.58 6.69
CA PRO A 96 18.70 -19.45 7.47
C PRO A 96 19.73 -18.35 7.80
N GLU A 97 21.01 -18.70 7.93
CA GLU A 97 22.07 -17.72 8.24
C GLU A 97 22.35 -16.85 6.99
N SER A 98 22.53 -17.48 5.83
CA SER A 98 22.62 -16.80 4.54
C SER A 98 21.35 -16.02 4.20
N ALA A 99 20.18 -16.52 4.61
CA ALA A 99 18.90 -15.86 4.38
C ALA A 99 18.77 -14.57 5.19
N LEU A 100 19.23 -14.55 6.43
CA LEU A 100 19.28 -13.34 7.25
C LEU A 100 20.14 -12.26 6.59
N ASP A 101 21.34 -12.61 6.12
CA ASP A 101 22.23 -11.66 5.44
C ASP A 101 21.61 -11.12 4.15
N LYS A 102 20.99 -12.00 3.35
CA LYS A 102 20.23 -11.60 2.15
C LYS A 102 19.07 -10.68 2.50
N LEU A 103 18.29 -10.98 3.53
CA LEU A 103 17.15 -10.17 3.96
C LEU A 103 17.59 -8.75 4.37
N VAL A 104 18.67 -8.65 5.16
CA VAL A 104 19.25 -7.36 5.55
C VAL A 104 19.75 -6.59 4.32
N SER A 105 20.34 -7.28 3.33
CA SER A 105 20.78 -6.66 2.08
C SER A 105 19.61 -6.13 1.23
N ILE A 106 18.51 -6.88 1.15
CA ILE A 106 17.28 -6.48 0.44
C ILE A 106 16.69 -5.23 1.08
N ARG A 107 16.58 -5.19 2.42
CA ARG A 107 16.06 -4.04 3.16
C ARG A 107 16.92 -2.78 3.02
N ARG A 108 18.24 -2.94 2.89
CA ARG A 108 19.18 -1.83 2.68
C ARG A 108 19.33 -1.40 1.23
N SER A 109 18.73 -2.13 0.29
CA SER A 109 18.83 -1.80 -1.13
C SER A 109 18.21 -0.42 -1.42
N PRO A 110 18.90 0.45 -2.17
CA PRO A 110 18.34 1.76 -2.52
C PRO A 110 17.16 1.57 -3.48
N HIS A 111 16.26 2.57 -3.50
CA HIS A 111 15.17 2.62 -4.48
C HIS A 111 15.72 2.52 -5.91
N ARG A 112 15.29 1.51 -6.69
CA ARG A 112 15.88 1.23 -8.02
C ARG A 112 15.77 2.41 -8.99
N SER A 113 14.70 3.19 -8.90
CA SER A 113 14.48 4.38 -9.75
C SER A 113 15.08 5.67 -9.17
N GLY A 114 15.71 5.62 -8.00
CA GLY A 114 16.27 6.78 -7.30
C GLY A 114 15.21 7.80 -6.87
N ARG A 115 15.66 8.96 -6.35
CA ARG A 115 14.77 10.04 -5.92
C ARG A 115 14.03 10.71 -7.08
N LEU A 116 14.70 10.84 -8.24
CA LEU A 116 14.09 11.40 -9.45
C LEU A 116 12.98 10.49 -10.00
N GLY A 117 13.21 9.18 -10.04
CA GLY A 117 12.19 8.22 -10.46
C GLY A 117 10.99 8.17 -9.51
N MET A 118 11.24 8.27 -8.20
CA MET A 118 10.19 8.43 -7.19
C MET A 118 9.37 9.71 -7.44
N PHE A 119 10.04 10.86 -7.62
CA PHE A 119 9.36 12.12 -7.91
C PHE A 119 8.50 12.06 -9.18
N SER A 120 9.08 11.61 -10.31
CA SER A 120 8.36 11.49 -11.58
C SER A 120 7.24 10.46 -11.52
N GLY A 121 7.47 9.35 -10.80
CA GLY A 121 6.47 8.30 -10.61
C GLY A 121 5.28 8.81 -9.80
N TYR A 122 5.55 9.58 -8.76
CA TYR A 122 4.50 10.23 -7.96
C TYR A 122 3.67 11.22 -8.78
N ILE A 123 4.30 12.04 -9.61
CA ILE A 123 3.57 12.95 -10.50
C ILE A 123 2.67 12.17 -11.45
N LEU A 124 3.21 11.15 -12.13
CA LEU A 124 2.46 10.34 -13.08
C LEU A 124 1.30 9.58 -12.43
N LEU A 125 1.50 9.03 -11.23
CA LEU A 125 0.43 8.33 -10.52
C LEU A 125 -0.67 9.30 -10.10
N SER A 126 -0.31 10.50 -9.61
CA SER A 126 -1.27 11.53 -9.24
C SER A 126 -2.05 12.04 -10.45
N VAL A 127 -1.37 12.35 -11.55
CA VAL A 127 -2.04 12.73 -12.82
C VAL A 127 -3.00 11.63 -13.26
N GLY A 128 -2.59 10.36 -13.19
CA GLY A 128 -3.46 9.21 -13.48
C GLY A 128 -4.73 9.20 -12.63
N ILE A 129 -4.63 9.49 -11.32
CA ILE A 129 -5.77 9.63 -10.42
C ILE A 129 -6.68 10.80 -10.83
N ALA A 130 -6.13 11.94 -11.24
CA ALA A 130 -6.93 13.06 -11.72
C ALA A 130 -7.78 12.68 -12.94
N PHE A 131 -7.20 11.96 -13.91
CA PHE A 131 -7.91 11.42 -15.08
C PHE A 131 -9.00 10.41 -14.71
N LEU A 132 -8.83 9.67 -13.60
CA LEU A 132 -9.77 8.66 -13.10
C LEU A 132 -10.95 9.28 -12.33
N ILE A 133 -10.72 10.33 -11.55
CA ILE A 133 -11.76 10.96 -10.71
C ILE A 133 -12.71 11.80 -11.57
N GLN A 134 -12.16 12.73 -12.34
CA GLN A 134 -12.96 13.61 -13.17
C GLN A 134 -12.13 14.08 -14.38
N PRO A 135 -12.54 13.72 -15.60
CA PRO A 135 -11.81 14.03 -16.81
C PRO A 135 -12.06 15.48 -17.25
N ASP A 136 -11.58 16.43 -16.44
CA ASP A 136 -11.61 17.85 -16.71
C ASP A 136 -10.17 18.37 -16.84
N LEU A 137 -9.88 19.08 -17.94
CA LEU A 137 -8.52 19.51 -18.26
C LEU A 137 -8.00 20.52 -17.23
N SER A 138 -8.88 21.37 -16.70
CA SER A 138 -8.54 22.33 -15.65
C SER A 138 -8.17 21.59 -14.36
N LEU A 139 -9.02 20.69 -13.89
CA LEU A 139 -8.74 19.85 -12.72
C LEU A 139 -7.43 19.06 -12.85
N ILE A 140 -7.21 18.43 -14.02
CA ILE A 140 -5.99 17.67 -14.30
C ILE A 140 -4.77 18.58 -14.21
N THR A 141 -4.79 19.76 -14.84
CA THR A 141 -3.67 20.71 -14.84
C THR A 141 -3.36 21.20 -13.42
N TYR A 142 -4.40 21.60 -12.69
CA TYR A 142 -4.35 22.09 -11.32
C TYR A 142 -3.83 21.05 -10.33
N SER A 143 -4.40 19.86 -10.36
CA SER A 143 -3.95 18.76 -9.50
C SER A 143 -2.53 18.30 -9.85
N SER A 144 -2.13 18.33 -11.13
CA SER A 144 -0.76 18.03 -11.56
C SER A 144 0.23 19.03 -10.98
N PHE A 145 -0.08 20.34 -11.04
CA PHE A 145 0.75 21.38 -10.43
C PHE A 145 0.90 21.18 -8.92
N LEU A 146 -0.20 20.95 -8.21
CA LEU A 146 -0.18 20.69 -6.76
C LEU A 146 0.59 19.40 -6.41
N SER A 147 0.60 18.42 -7.31
CA SER A 147 1.34 17.17 -7.14
C SER A 147 2.85 17.35 -7.24
N LEU A 148 3.33 18.42 -7.89
CA LEU A 148 4.74 18.80 -7.84
C LEU A 148 5.15 19.17 -6.41
N ILE A 149 4.30 19.93 -5.71
CA ILE A 149 4.53 20.35 -4.33
C ILE A 149 4.50 19.12 -3.41
N ALA A 150 3.45 18.30 -3.50
CA ALA A 150 3.33 17.09 -2.69
C ALA A 150 4.46 16.10 -2.96
N GLY A 151 4.82 15.89 -4.24
CA GLY A 151 5.92 15.00 -4.63
C GLY A 151 7.27 15.46 -4.08
N PHE A 152 7.52 16.78 -4.06
CA PHE A 152 8.71 17.34 -3.46
C PHE A 152 8.76 17.07 -1.95
N LEU A 153 7.64 17.29 -1.24
CA LEU A 153 7.54 17.00 0.20
C LEU A 153 7.73 15.52 0.52
N ILE A 154 7.17 14.62 -0.28
CA ILE A 154 7.34 13.17 -0.14
C ILE A 154 8.81 12.78 -0.29
N VAL A 155 9.47 13.25 -1.36
CA VAL A 155 10.89 12.96 -1.61
C VAL A 155 11.79 13.55 -0.52
N MET A 156 11.43 14.71 0.03
CA MET A 156 12.15 15.33 1.16
C MET A 156 12.01 14.53 2.46
N SER A 157 10.83 13.95 2.73
CA SER A 157 10.63 13.04 3.87
C SER A 157 11.31 11.68 3.72
N TYR A 158 11.68 11.28 2.49
CA TYR A 158 12.16 9.95 2.21
C TYR A 158 13.43 9.61 3.00
N GLY A 159 13.33 8.59 3.86
CA GLY A 159 14.41 8.13 4.74
C GLY A 159 14.50 8.84 6.09
N ASN A 160 13.61 9.79 6.40
CA ASN A 160 13.57 10.48 7.69
C ASN A 160 12.28 10.15 8.45
N GLU A 161 12.36 9.18 9.36
CA GLU A 161 11.20 8.66 10.12
C GLU A 161 10.45 9.76 10.89
N ARG A 162 11.17 10.71 11.50
CA ARG A 162 10.54 11.81 12.26
C ARG A 162 9.72 12.72 11.35
N LEU A 163 10.27 13.02 10.17
CA LEU A 163 9.61 13.88 9.20
C LEU A 163 8.40 13.16 8.57
N SER A 164 8.51 11.86 8.29
CA SER A 164 7.40 11.04 7.78
C SER A 164 6.18 11.03 8.70
N LEU A 165 6.35 11.06 10.03
CA LEU A 165 5.24 11.05 10.99
C LEU A 165 4.34 12.30 10.90
N ILE A 166 4.91 13.47 10.62
CA ILE A 166 4.18 14.74 10.52
C ILE A 166 3.82 15.10 9.08
N MET A 167 4.36 14.38 8.10
CA MET A 167 4.22 14.70 6.69
C MET A 167 2.77 14.71 6.16
N PRO A 168 1.84 13.84 6.64
CA PRO A 168 0.44 13.95 6.24
C PRO A 168 -0.14 15.35 6.50
N VAL A 169 0.10 15.92 7.70
CA VAL A 169 -0.38 17.26 8.07
C VAL A 169 0.32 18.34 7.25
N LEU A 170 1.66 18.27 7.17
CA LEU A 170 2.45 19.28 6.45
C LEU A 170 2.10 19.32 4.96
N ALA A 171 1.97 18.16 4.32
CA ALA A 171 1.61 18.07 2.93
C ALA A 171 0.18 18.55 2.67
N SER A 172 -0.81 18.10 3.45
CA SER A 172 -2.18 18.56 3.26
C SER A 172 -2.33 20.05 3.53
N PHE A 173 -1.68 20.58 4.56
CA PHE A 173 -1.64 22.02 4.83
C PHE A 173 -1.01 22.81 3.69
N THR A 174 0.17 22.41 3.22
CA THR A 174 0.90 23.16 2.19
C THR A 174 0.15 23.13 0.86
N VAL A 175 -0.27 21.94 0.42
CA VAL A 175 -1.00 21.74 -0.84
C VAL A 175 -2.33 22.49 -0.82
N SER A 176 -3.11 22.36 0.26
CA SER A 176 -4.39 23.05 0.37
C SER A 176 -4.23 24.57 0.49
N SER A 177 -3.22 25.06 1.22
CA SER A 177 -2.95 26.50 1.33
C SER A 177 -2.66 27.12 -0.03
N VAL A 178 -1.83 26.47 -0.85
CA VAL A 178 -1.53 26.96 -2.21
C VAL A 178 -2.77 26.88 -3.10
N ALA A 179 -3.52 25.78 -3.03
CA ALA A 179 -4.74 25.61 -3.81
C ALA A 179 -5.77 26.70 -3.48
N PHE A 180 -6.08 26.89 -2.19
CA PHE A 180 -7.08 27.88 -1.77
C PHE A 180 -6.63 29.31 -2.03
N PHE A 181 -5.34 29.63 -1.86
CA PHE A 181 -4.79 30.91 -2.28
C PHE A 181 -5.06 31.18 -3.76
N MET A 182 -4.72 30.24 -4.63
CA MET A 182 -4.90 30.39 -6.07
C MET A 182 -6.38 30.46 -6.48
N ILE A 183 -7.28 29.79 -5.77
CA ILE A 183 -8.72 29.90 -5.98
C ILE A 183 -9.22 31.30 -5.59
N CYS A 184 -8.83 31.82 -4.42
CA CYS A 184 -9.20 33.15 -3.96
C CYS A 184 -8.71 34.26 -4.90
N GLU A 185 -7.52 34.10 -5.48
CA GLU A 185 -6.96 35.03 -6.49
C GLU A 185 -7.58 34.86 -7.89
N GLY A 186 -8.55 33.95 -8.07
CA GLY A 186 -9.18 33.69 -9.36
C GLY A 186 -8.28 33.00 -10.39
N LEU A 187 -7.13 32.47 -9.98
CA LEU A 187 -6.17 31.76 -10.83
C LEU A 187 -6.61 30.31 -11.12
N MET A 188 -7.47 29.75 -10.26
CA MET A 188 -7.96 28.37 -10.35
C MET A 188 -9.45 28.29 -10.03
N THR A 189 -10.15 27.37 -10.68
CA THR A 189 -11.52 27.01 -10.30
C THR A 189 -11.48 25.90 -9.25
N GLY A 190 -12.10 26.12 -8.09
CA GLY A 190 -11.99 25.24 -6.93
C GLY A 190 -13.07 24.17 -6.82
N ASN A 191 -12.66 22.93 -6.55
CA ASN A 191 -13.45 21.86 -5.94
C ASN A 191 -12.51 21.01 -5.07
N LEU A 192 -12.97 20.51 -3.92
CA LEU A 192 -12.19 19.61 -3.04
C LEU A 192 -11.55 18.42 -3.76
N SER A 193 -12.16 17.92 -4.84
CA SER A 193 -11.58 16.84 -5.66
C SER A 193 -10.20 17.15 -6.21
N LEU A 194 -9.83 18.44 -6.36
CA LEU A 194 -8.49 18.85 -6.80
C LEU A 194 -7.40 18.42 -5.80
N LEU A 195 -7.75 18.27 -4.52
CA LEU A 195 -6.82 17.89 -3.46
C LEU A 195 -6.60 16.37 -3.38
N VAL A 196 -7.49 15.57 -3.98
CA VAL A 196 -7.39 14.10 -3.90
C VAL A 196 -6.15 13.57 -4.62
N PRO A 197 -5.87 13.91 -5.89
CA PRO A 197 -4.65 13.45 -6.55
C PRO A 197 -3.35 13.82 -5.80
N PRO A 198 -3.07 15.10 -5.46
CA PRO A 198 -1.82 15.48 -4.79
C PRO A 198 -1.71 15.00 -3.34
N LEU A 199 -2.75 14.39 -2.76
CA LEU A 199 -2.68 13.83 -1.40
C LEU A 199 -2.86 12.31 -1.37
N ILE A 200 -2.98 11.66 -2.54
CA ILE A 200 -3.29 10.22 -2.65
C ILE A 200 -2.32 9.31 -1.88
N TYR A 201 -1.04 9.68 -1.84
CA TYR A 201 0.01 8.92 -1.13
C TYR A 201 -0.26 8.78 0.37
N PHE A 202 -0.90 9.78 0.98
CA PHE A 202 -1.16 9.78 2.41
C PHE A 202 -2.46 9.09 2.77
N ILE A 203 -3.28 8.69 1.79
CA ILE A 203 -4.51 7.95 2.03
C ILE A 203 -4.11 6.51 2.43
N PRO A 204 -4.43 6.05 3.66
CA PRO A 204 -3.93 4.79 4.20
C PRO A 204 -4.74 3.58 3.69
N GLY A 205 -4.87 3.44 2.37
CA GLY A 205 -5.73 2.44 1.73
C GLY A 205 -5.40 1.01 2.16
N VAL A 206 -4.12 0.61 2.03
CA VAL A 206 -3.65 -0.74 2.42
C VAL A 206 -3.89 -1.00 3.91
N THR A 207 -3.61 -0.01 4.77
CA THR A 207 -3.83 -0.14 6.22
C THR A 207 -5.30 -0.35 6.56
N ILE A 208 -6.21 0.37 5.90
CA ILE A 208 -7.66 0.20 6.07
C ILE A 208 -8.07 -1.19 5.59
N THR A 209 -7.67 -1.60 4.40
CA THR A 209 -8.09 -2.89 3.83
C THR A 209 -7.57 -4.06 4.66
N THR A 210 -6.29 -4.04 5.06
CA THR A 210 -5.72 -5.11 5.88
C THR A 210 -6.31 -5.10 7.30
N GLY A 211 -6.58 -3.92 7.87
CA GLY A 211 -7.23 -3.81 9.17
C GLY A 211 -8.66 -4.37 9.17
N MET A 212 -9.45 -4.06 8.13
CA MET A 212 -10.80 -4.61 7.97
C MET A 212 -10.77 -6.12 7.71
N TYR A 213 -9.81 -6.61 6.93
CA TYR A 213 -9.59 -8.04 6.71
C TYR A 213 -9.28 -8.78 8.02
N GLU A 214 -8.43 -8.20 8.88
CA GLU A 214 -8.09 -8.75 10.19
C GLU A 214 -9.28 -8.76 11.14
N LEU A 215 -10.07 -7.69 11.18
CA LEU A 215 -11.33 -7.66 11.93
C LEU A 215 -12.29 -8.77 11.48
N ALA A 216 -12.43 -8.97 10.16
CA ALA A 216 -13.24 -10.04 9.60
C ALA A 216 -12.68 -11.45 9.92
N SER A 217 -11.36 -11.55 10.09
CA SER A 217 -10.66 -12.79 10.45
C SER A 217 -10.55 -13.01 11.97
N GLN A 218 -11.28 -12.24 12.79
CA GLN A 218 -11.28 -12.30 14.26
C GLN A 218 -9.96 -11.85 14.93
N GLU A 219 -9.04 -11.23 14.19
CA GLU A 219 -7.83 -10.61 14.71
C GLU A 219 -8.12 -9.20 15.25
N LEU A 220 -8.93 -9.13 16.31
CA LEU A 220 -9.52 -7.89 16.81
C LEU A 220 -8.48 -6.83 17.23
N VAL A 221 -7.40 -7.24 17.91
CA VAL A 221 -6.37 -6.30 18.39
C VAL A 221 -5.60 -5.70 17.21
N SER A 222 -5.17 -6.54 16.26
CA SER A 222 -4.44 -6.05 15.09
C SER A 222 -5.32 -5.20 14.18
N GLY A 223 -6.50 -5.72 13.84
CA GLY A 223 -7.43 -5.06 12.93
C GLY A 223 -7.89 -3.70 13.46
N SER A 224 -8.29 -3.62 14.73
CA SER A 224 -8.72 -2.35 15.35
C SER A 224 -7.59 -1.33 15.39
N SER A 225 -6.37 -1.72 15.77
CA SER A 225 -5.23 -0.80 15.84
C SER A 225 -4.88 -0.17 14.48
N ARG A 226 -4.93 -0.95 13.39
CA ARG A 226 -4.68 -0.47 12.03
C ARG A 226 -5.78 0.45 11.53
N VAL A 227 -7.04 0.10 11.78
CA VAL A 227 -8.18 0.96 11.41
C VAL A 227 -8.13 2.28 12.17
N ILE A 228 -7.85 2.27 13.47
CA ILE A 228 -7.70 3.49 14.28
C ILE A 228 -6.53 4.33 13.77
N TYR A 229 -5.38 3.72 13.48
CA TYR A 229 -4.22 4.42 12.92
C TYR A 229 -4.54 5.07 11.56
N ALA A 230 -5.24 4.35 10.68
CA ALA A 230 -5.69 4.89 9.41
C ALA A 230 -6.68 6.07 9.59
N CYS A 231 -7.63 5.95 10.52
CA CYS A 231 -8.54 7.04 10.88
C CYS A 231 -7.76 8.27 11.39
N MET A 232 -6.74 8.07 12.24
CA MET A 232 -5.87 9.15 12.71
C MET A 232 -5.16 9.86 11.54
N LEU A 233 -4.62 9.10 10.58
CA LEU A 233 -3.98 9.68 9.38
C LEU A 233 -4.97 10.50 8.54
N LEU A 234 -6.20 10.02 8.36
CA LEU A 234 -7.25 10.77 7.66
C LEU A 234 -7.65 12.04 8.42
N LEU A 235 -7.71 12.00 9.76
CA LEU A 235 -7.97 13.18 10.59
C LEU A 235 -6.82 14.21 10.50
N LEU A 236 -5.56 13.75 10.47
CA LEU A 236 -4.39 14.60 10.27
C LEU A 236 -4.39 15.27 8.89
N LEU A 237 -4.76 14.51 7.85
CA LEU A 237 -4.95 15.06 6.51
C LEU A 237 -6.04 16.13 6.49
N LEU A 238 -7.21 15.81 7.04
CA LEU A 238 -8.34 16.73 7.15
C LEU A 238 -7.94 17.99 7.91
N PHE A 239 -7.24 17.86 9.04
CA PHE A 239 -6.77 18.99 9.83
C PHE A 239 -5.89 19.93 9.00
N GLY A 240 -4.91 19.42 8.26
CA GLY A 240 -4.08 20.27 7.41
C GLY A 240 -4.88 20.95 6.29
N VAL A 241 -5.85 20.27 5.66
CA VAL A 241 -6.75 20.89 4.67
C VAL A 241 -7.56 22.03 5.29
N LEU A 242 -8.15 21.81 6.48
CA LEU A 242 -8.93 22.84 7.18
C LEU A 242 -8.07 24.04 7.57
N MET A 243 -6.83 23.81 8.01
CA MET A 243 -5.89 24.89 8.33
C MET A 243 -5.50 25.69 7.09
N GLY A 244 -5.26 25.04 5.95
CA GLY A 244 -4.96 25.74 4.70
C GLY A 244 -6.14 26.55 4.17
N MET A 245 -7.36 26.04 4.38
CA MET A 245 -8.61 26.76 4.07
C MET A 245 -8.77 28.00 4.95
N GLN A 246 -8.60 27.83 6.27
CA GLN A 246 -8.73 28.92 7.24
C GLN A 246 -7.69 30.03 7.01
N LEU A 247 -6.45 29.66 6.67
CA LEU A 247 -5.38 30.61 6.37
C LEU A 247 -5.73 31.55 5.22
N ASN A 248 -6.46 31.07 4.21
CA ASN A 248 -6.82 31.83 3.02
C ASN A 248 -8.22 32.47 3.10
N GLY A 249 -8.93 32.35 4.22
CA GLY A 249 -10.27 32.91 4.39
C GLY A 249 -11.33 32.32 3.47
N PHE A 250 -11.11 31.10 2.97
CA PHE A 250 -12.01 30.47 2.00
C PHE A 250 -13.35 30.07 2.66
N PRO A 251 -14.52 30.51 2.15
CA PRO A 251 -15.81 30.26 2.80
C PRO A 251 -16.18 28.78 2.84
N GLN A 252 -16.57 28.28 4.02
CA GLN A 252 -17.08 26.90 4.19
C GLN A 252 -18.34 26.57 3.38
N GLN A 253 -19.01 27.57 2.80
CA GLN A 253 -20.28 27.41 2.09
C GLN A 253 -20.12 27.22 0.57
N GLU A 254 -18.92 27.45 0.02
CA GLU A 254 -18.60 27.15 -1.39
C GLU A 254 -18.25 25.67 -1.62
N PHE A 255 -18.47 24.82 -0.61
CA PHE A 255 -18.39 23.37 -0.64
C PHE A 255 -19.51 22.77 -1.51
N THR A 256 -19.50 23.05 -2.81
CA THR A 256 -20.40 22.39 -3.74
C THR A 256 -19.84 21.02 -4.10
N ALA A 257 -20.61 19.99 -3.73
CA ALA A 257 -20.38 18.64 -4.18
C ALA A 257 -20.35 18.60 -5.72
N ILE A 258 -19.43 17.82 -6.24
CA ILE A 258 -19.11 17.68 -7.66
C ILE A 258 -20.38 17.41 -8.47
N LYS A 259 -20.59 18.18 -9.54
CA LYS A 259 -21.40 17.72 -10.68
C LYS A 259 -20.44 17.09 -11.68
N ILE A 260 -20.36 15.76 -11.70
CA ILE A 260 -19.45 15.01 -12.57
C ILE A 260 -19.93 15.23 -14.01
N THR A 261 -19.32 16.18 -14.71
CA THR A 261 -19.55 16.38 -16.14
C THR A 261 -18.36 15.74 -16.84
N SER A 262 -18.54 14.49 -17.29
CA SER A 262 -17.51 13.81 -18.07
C SER A 262 -17.51 14.41 -19.48
N SER A 263 -16.46 15.16 -19.84
CA SER A 263 -16.30 15.64 -21.22
C SER A 263 -15.57 14.64 -22.12
N PHE A 264 -14.84 13.66 -21.55
CA PHE A 264 -13.99 12.75 -22.31
C PHE A 264 -14.22 11.27 -21.94
N ILE A 265 -14.85 10.53 -22.86
CA ILE A 265 -15.18 9.10 -22.71
C ILE A 265 -13.93 8.23 -22.51
N TYR A 266 -12.79 8.59 -23.12
CA TYR A 266 -11.54 7.80 -23.06
C TYR A 266 -10.62 8.13 -21.88
N SER A 267 -10.91 9.17 -21.11
CA SER A 267 -10.02 9.68 -20.07
C SER A 267 -9.68 8.66 -18.97
N PRO A 268 -10.60 7.82 -18.47
CA PRO A 268 -10.27 6.86 -17.40
C PRO A 268 -9.26 5.80 -17.85
N TYR A 269 -9.29 5.40 -19.11
CA TYR A 269 -8.38 4.40 -19.65
C TYR A 269 -6.95 4.95 -19.80
N LEU A 270 -6.81 6.22 -20.20
CA LEU A 270 -5.52 6.91 -20.20
C LEU A 270 -5.02 7.13 -18.77
N GLY A 271 -5.93 7.49 -17.85
CA GLY A 271 -5.65 7.60 -16.42
C GLY A 271 -5.08 6.32 -15.83
N ALA A 272 -5.63 5.16 -16.18
CA ALA A 272 -5.10 3.86 -15.75
C ALA A 272 -3.66 3.60 -16.23
N VAL A 273 -3.33 3.99 -17.47
CA VAL A 273 -1.96 3.85 -18.00
C VAL A 273 -0.98 4.77 -17.27
N LEU A 274 -1.35 6.03 -17.08
CA LEU A 274 -0.54 6.98 -16.33
C LEU A 274 -0.35 6.54 -14.87
N PHE A 275 -1.43 6.05 -14.24
CA PHE A 275 -1.42 5.51 -12.89
C PHE A 275 -0.49 4.30 -12.77
N ALA A 276 -0.61 3.32 -13.66
CA ALA A 276 0.25 2.14 -13.69
C ALA A 276 1.72 2.51 -13.91
N THR A 277 1.99 3.45 -14.82
CA THR A 277 3.35 3.93 -15.12
C THR A 277 3.95 4.66 -13.93
N GLY A 278 3.12 5.47 -13.26
CA GLY A 278 3.47 6.14 -12.02
C GLY A 278 3.81 5.17 -10.90
N ILE A 279 2.96 4.15 -10.67
CA ILE A 279 3.25 3.04 -9.73
C ILE A 279 4.56 2.34 -10.09
N TYR A 280 4.77 2.04 -11.38
CA TYR A 280 5.97 1.35 -11.83
C TYR A 280 7.25 2.11 -11.44
N LEU A 281 7.26 3.43 -11.61
CA LEU A 281 8.39 4.28 -11.24
C LEU A 281 8.46 4.55 -9.73
N PHE A 282 7.32 4.81 -9.09
CA PHE A 282 7.20 5.22 -7.70
C PHE A 282 7.49 4.08 -6.72
N LEU A 283 7.03 2.87 -7.02
CA LEU A 283 7.28 1.67 -6.21
C LEU A 283 8.38 0.77 -6.79
N SER A 284 9.05 1.21 -7.86
CA SER A 284 10.13 0.46 -8.52
C SER A 284 9.72 -0.97 -8.91
N VAL A 285 8.56 -1.11 -9.55
CA VAL A 285 7.99 -2.40 -9.96
C VAL A 285 8.85 -3.10 -11.01
N ARG A 286 8.85 -4.44 -11.04
CA ARG A 286 9.55 -5.20 -12.10
C ARG A 286 8.80 -5.04 -13.43
N ARG A 287 9.54 -4.93 -14.54
CA ARG A 287 8.97 -4.76 -15.89
C ARG A 287 7.99 -5.87 -16.28
N SER A 288 8.21 -7.09 -15.77
CA SER A 288 7.33 -8.25 -16.01
C SER A 288 5.94 -8.10 -15.39
N ASP A 289 5.81 -7.35 -14.30
CA ASP A 289 4.56 -7.23 -13.54
C ASP A 289 3.66 -6.08 -14.08
N PHE A 290 4.23 -5.19 -14.90
CA PHE A 290 3.53 -4.02 -15.45
C PHE A 290 2.28 -4.36 -16.29
N PRO A 291 2.31 -5.31 -17.25
CA PRO A 291 1.12 -5.68 -18.02
C PRO A 291 0.00 -6.26 -17.14
N TRP A 292 0.36 -6.95 -16.06
CA TRP A 292 -0.59 -7.54 -15.13
C TRP A 292 -1.27 -6.47 -14.26
N ILE A 293 -0.51 -5.46 -13.82
CA ILE A 293 -1.08 -4.29 -13.14
C ILE A 293 -2.09 -3.57 -14.05
N LEU A 294 -1.75 -3.35 -15.31
CA LEU A 294 -2.69 -2.76 -16.28
C LEU A 294 -3.95 -3.60 -16.46
N LEU A 295 -3.80 -4.92 -16.56
CA LEU A 295 -4.93 -5.83 -16.69
C LEU A 295 -5.87 -5.71 -15.48
N VAL A 296 -5.33 -5.73 -14.26
CA VAL A 296 -6.11 -5.56 -13.02
C VAL A 296 -6.80 -4.20 -12.97
N LEU A 297 -6.13 -3.11 -13.38
CA LEU A 297 -6.73 -1.78 -13.42
C LEU A 297 -7.86 -1.69 -14.44
N TYR A 298 -7.68 -2.26 -15.64
CA TYR A 298 -8.73 -2.24 -16.66
C TYR A 298 -9.93 -3.10 -16.25
N THR A 299 -9.73 -4.26 -15.63
CA THR A 299 -10.86 -5.06 -15.13
C THR A 299 -11.58 -4.36 -13.98
N ALA A 300 -10.86 -3.64 -13.11
CA ALA A 300 -11.46 -2.77 -12.09
C ALA A 300 -12.35 -1.70 -12.72
N LEU A 301 -11.85 -0.99 -13.74
CA LEU A 301 -12.60 0.07 -14.42
C LEU A 301 -13.83 -0.45 -15.16
N LEU A 302 -13.72 -1.61 -15.80
CA LEU A 302 -14.87 -2.22 -16.48
C LEU A 302 -15.93 -2.66 -15.47
N GLY A 303 -15.51 -3.34 -14.38
CA GLY A 303 -16.41 -3.71 -13.29
C GLY A 303 -17.12 -2.50 -12.68
N GLN A 304 -16.37 -1.40 -12.47
CA GLN A 304 -16.92 -0.16 -11.93
C GLN A 304 -17.92 0.50 -12.87
N GLN A 305 -17.62 0.59 -14.16
CA GLN A 305 -18.55 1.15 -15.15
C GLN A 305 -19.84 0.33 -15.24
N ILE A 306 -19.74 -1.00 -15.24
CA ILE A 306 -20.90 -1.89 -15.26
C ILE A 306 -21.75 -1.67 -14.00
N GLY A 307 -21.15 -1.63 -12.81
CA GLY A 307 -21.91 -1.42 -11.58
C GLY A 307 -22.55 -0.04 -11.49
N ASN A 308 -21.86 0.99 -11.98
CA ASN A 308 -22.39 2.34 -12.08
C ASN A 308 -23.65 2.42 -12.96
N LEU A 309 -23.69 1.67 -14.07
CA LEU A 309 -24.84 1.60 -14.97
C LEU A 309 -26.05 0.91 -14.33
N ILE A 310 -25.83 -0.08 -13.46
CA ILE A 310 -26.90 -0.89 -12.87
C ILE A 310 -27.55 -0.20 -11.68
N ALA A 311 -26.75 0.24 -10.69
CA ALA A 311 -27.28 0.75 -9.42
C ALA A 311 -26.50 1.95 -8.87
N GLY A 312 -25.70 2.62 -9.70
CA GLY A 312 -24.95 3.82 -9.33
C GLY A 312 -23.62 3.56 -8.60
N GLY A 313 -23.08 4.62 -8.01
CA GLY A 313 -21.68 4.71 -7.57
C GLY A 313 -21.21 3.63 -6.61
N LEU A 314 -22.04 3.25 -5.64
CA LEU A 314 -21.67 2.25 -4.62
C LEU A 314 -21.49 0.86 -5.24
N LEU A 315 -22.44 0.44 -6.09
CA LEU A 315 -22.35 -0.84 -6.78
C LEU A 315 -21.20 -0.86 -7.80
N GLY A 316 -20.93 0.27 -8.45
CA GLY A 316 -19.73 0.42 -9.28
C GLY A 316 -18.46 0.18 -8.49
N ALA A 317 -18.25 0.89 -7.38
CA ALA A 317 -17.06 0.68 -6.55
C ALA A 317 -16.92 -0.79 -6.10
N PHE A 318 -18.03 -1.42 -5.68
CA PHE A 318 -18.06 -2.83 -5.29
C PHE A 318 -17.68 -3.78 -6.45
N LEU A 319 -18.32 -3.65 -7.62
CA LEU A 319 -18.04 -4.52 -8.76
C LEU A 319 -16.64 -4.29 -9.34
N GLY A 320 -16.11 -3.07 -9.29
CA GLY A 320 -14.72 -2.78 -9.64
C GLY A 320 -13.75 -3.49 -8.70
N ALA A 321 -13.96 -3.37 -7.39
CA ALA A 321 -13.15 -4.05 -6.38
C ALA A 321 -13.24 -5.58 -6.47
N LEU A 322 -14.43 -6.13 -6.75
CA LEU A 322 -14.61 -7.57 -6.97
C LEU A 322 -13.86 -8.04 -8.22
N SER A 323 -14.02 -7.32 -9.33
CA SER A 323 -13.41 -7.67 -10.62
C SER A 323 -11.88 -7.66 -10.54
N MET A 324 -11.30 -6.62 -9.92
CA MET A 324 -9.85 -6.55 -9.72
C MET A 324 -9.33 -7.68 -8.83
N THR A 325 -10.07 -8.06 -7.78
CA THR A 325 -9.67 -9.11 -6.83
C THR A 325 -9.68 -10.47 -7.50
N VAL A 326 -10.75 -10.82 -8.23
CA VAL A 326 -10.85 -12.07 -9.00
C VAL A 326 -9.75 -12.14 -10.05
N THR A 327 -9.48 -11.03 -10.74
CA THR A 327 -8.43 -10.96 -11.75
C THR A 327 -7.05 -11.18 -11.15
N ALA A 328 -6.72 -10.47 -10.07
CA ALA A 328 -5.47 -10.64 -9.34
C ALA A 328 -5.30 -12.09 -8.90
N ARG A 329 -6.34 -12.69 -8.30
CA ARG A 329 -6.33 -14.09 -7.87
C ARG A 329 -6.11 -15.06 -9.04
N GLY A 330 -6.71 -14.81 -10.20
CA GLY A 330 -6.51 -15.64 -11.39
C GLY A 330 -5.08 -15.56 -11.94
N ILE A 331 -4.47 -14.37 -11.92
CA ILE A 331 -3.07 -14.17 -12.34
C ILE A 331 -2.12 -14.91 -11.41
N GLU A 332 -2.39 -14.88 -10.10
CA GLU A 332 -1.65 -15.63 -9.08
C GLU A 332 -1.66 -17.13 -9.35
N ILE A 333 -2.84 -17.73 -9.54
CA ILE A 333 -2.97 -19.18 -9.73
C ILE A 333 -2.25 -19.62 -11.01
N ALA A 334 -2.17 -18.74 -12.02
CA ALA A 334 -1.47 -19.03 -13.26
C ALA A 334 0.07 -18.99 -13.14
N GLY A 335 0.63 -18.58 -11.99
CA GLY A 335 2.08 -18.49 -11.77
C GLY A 335 2.78 -17.45 -12.65
N LYS A 336 2.03 -16.47 -13.19
CA LYS A 336 2.51 -15.57 -14.25
C LYS A 336 3.17 -14.27 -13.73
N THR A 337 3.18 -14.06 -12.42
CA THR A 337 3.71 -12.85 -11.78
C THR A 337 4.70 -13.18 -10.68
N SER A 338 5.58 -12.23 -10.40
CA SER A 338 6.36 -12.26 -9.18
C SER A 338 5.42 -12.06 -7.97
N HIS A 339 5.68 -12.78 -6.87
CA HIS A 339 4.87 -13.01 -5.64
C HIS A 339 3.90 -11.95 -5.09
N PHE A 340 3.91 -10.71 -5.55
CA PHE A 340 3.03 -9.65 -5.07
C PHE A 340 1.55 -9.82 -5.46
N VAL A 341 1.26 -10.47 -6.57
CA VAL A 341 -0.13 -10.85 -6.92
C VAL A 341 -0.54 -12.14 -6.17
N THR A 342 0.43 -12.85 -5.59
CA THR A 342 0.38 -14.24 -5.12
C THR A 342 -0.03 -14.40 -3.64
N LEU A 343 -0.96 -13.57 -3.16
CA LEU A 343 -1.28 -13.43 -1.73
C LEU A 343 -2.39 -14.36 -1.19
N TYR A 344 -2.80 -15.43 -1.89
CA TYR A 344 -3.92 -16.27 -1.47
C TYR A 344 -3.73 -17.79 -1.68
N HIS A 345 -2.53 -18.30 -1.96
CA HIS A 345 -2.38 -19.68 -2.45
C HIS A 345 -2.71 -20.84 -1.47
N VAL A 346 -3.21 -20.66 -0.24
CA VAL A 346 -3.40 -21.82 0.67
C VAL A 346 -4.73 -21.81 1.44
N LEU A 347 -5.86 -21.77 0.72
CA LEU A 347 -7.19 -22.05 1.30
C LEU A 347 -7.82 -23.37 0.83
N ILE A 348 -7.11 -24.22 0.07
CA ILE A 348 -7.72 -25.44 -0.54
C ILE A 348 -6.96 -26.74 -0.21
N GLN A 349 -5.91 -26.73 0.64
CA GLN A 349 -5.18 -27.96 0.98
C GLN A 349 -5.14 -28.35 2.47
N GLU A 350 -6.07 -27.85 3.29
CA GLU A 350 -6.39 -28.58 4.52
C GLU A 350 -7.39 -29.69 4.20
N SER A 351 -6.85 -30.89 3.99
CA SER A 351 -7.65 -32.10 4.25
C SER A 351 -8.11 -32.05 5.71
N PRO A 352 -9.38 -32.35 6.02
CA PRO A 352 -9.86 -32.30 7.40
C PRO A 352 -9.00 -33.23 8.27
N PRO A 353 -8.72 -32.84 9.53
CA PRO A 353 -8.03 -33.74 10.45
C PRO A 353 -8.82 -35.04 10.52
N ARG A 354 -8.17 -36.16 10.18
CA ARG A 354 -8.69 -37.47 10.53
C ARG A 354 -8.70 -37.52 12.06
N LEU A 355 -9.88 -37.32 12.63
CA LEU A 355 -10.18 -37.70 14.00
C LEU A 355 -9.87 -39.20 14.14
N VAL A 356 -8.85 -39.51 14.93
CA VAL A 356 -8.67 -40.82 15.58
C VAL A 356 -8.54 -40.56 17.06
#